data_AF-A0A0L7QU33-F1
#
_entry.id   AF-A0A0L7QU33-F1
#
_cell.length_a   1.000
_cell.length_b   1.000
_cell.length_c   1.000
_cell.angle_alpha   90.00
_cell.angle_beta   90.00
_cell.angle_gamma   90.00
#
_symmetry.space_group_name_H-M   'P 1'
#
loop_
_entity.id
_entity.type
_entity.pdbx_description
1 polymer ?
#
loop_
_entity_poly.entity_id
_entity_poly.type
_entity_poly.pdbx_seq_one_letter_code
_entity_poly.pdbx_strand_id
1 'polypeptide(L)'
;QNEECVVPALAYVENNPHASVRDISKESGVSKSSVHRILKMQTLYPYRFSIEQTLRPGDEIRRMHCCWYFLTLQLPNPSKCRISDFLL
;
A
#
# COMPACT_ATOMS: atom_id res chain seq x y z
N GLN A 1 6.39 31.76 -2.44
CA GLN A 1 7.63 31.00 -2.71
C GLN A 1 7.54 29.50 -2.35
N ASN A 2 6.47 29.01 -1.70
CA ASN A 2 6.46 27.64 -1.15
C ASN A 2 5.79 26.58 -2.04
N GLU A 3 5.19 26.96 -3.18
CA GLU A 3 4.47 26.04 -4.08
C GLU A 3 5.37 25.42 -5.17
N GLU A 4 6.37 26.15 -5.67
CA GLU A 4 7.26 25.66 -6.75
C GLU A 4 8.08 24.41 -6.34
N CYS A 5 8.36 24.25 -5.05
CA CYS A 5 9.10 23.11 -4.50
C CYS A 5 8.22 21.87 -4.22
N VAL A 6 6.89 21.98 -4.29
CA VAL A 6 6.00 20.86 -3.93
C VAL A 6 5.99 19.80 -5.04
N VAL A 7 5.86 20.24 -6.29
CA VAL A 7 5.73 19.34 -7.45
C VAL A 7 6.95 18.43 -7.62
N PRO A 8 8.20 18.92 -7.56
CA PRO A 8 9.37 18.05 -7.73
C PRO A 8 9.51 16.99 -6.63
N ALA A 9 9.21 17.35 -5.38
CA ALA A 9 9.29 16.41 -4.27
C ALA A 9 8.25 15.30 -4.38
N LEU A 10 7.00 15.63 -4.77
CA LEU A 10 5.94 14.64 -4.95
C LEU A 10 6.19 13.72 -6.15
N ALA A 11 6.63 14.28 -7.28
CA ALA A 11 6.97 13.50 -8.46
C ALA A 11 8.07 12.46 -8.16
N TYR A 12 9.07 12.83 -7.34
CA TYR A 12 10.11 11.89 -6.95
C TYR A 12 9.60 10.77 -6.04
N VAL A 13 8.72 11.09 -5.08
CA VAL A 13 8.10 10.12 -4.17
C VAL A 13 7.22 9.13 -4.91
N GLU A 14 6.47 9.58 -5.91
CA GLU A 14 5.60 8.72 -6.71
C GLU A 14 6.39 7.68 -7.53
N ASN A 15 7.55 8.07 -8.06
CA ASN A 15 8.45 7.14 -8.75
C ASN A 15 9.28 6.27 -7.78
N ASN A 16 9.45 6.70 -6.53
CA ASN A 16 10.30 6.04 -5.54
C ASN A 16 9.60 6.01 -4.16
N PRO A 17 8.59 5.16 -3.95
CA PRO A 17 7.77 5.15 -2.73
C PRO A 17 8.54 4.78 -1.45
N HIS A 18 9.74 4.22 -1.59
CA HIS A 18 10.64 3.87 -0.49
C HIS A 18 11.81 4.83 -0.29
N ALA A 19 11.85 5.94 -1.05
CA ALA A 19 12.89 6.93 -0.93
C ALA A 19 12.91 7.55 0.48
N SER A 20 14.12 7.79 1.00
CA SER A 20 14.25 8.51 2.26
C SER A 20 14.03 10.01 2.05
N VAL A 21 13.67 10.73 3.12
CA VAL A 21 13.59 12.20 3.11
C VAL A 21 14.90 12.85 2.65
N ARG A 22 16.04 12.19 2.92
CA ARG A 22 17.35 12.66 2.45
C ARG A 22 17.48 12.57 0.94
N ASP A 23 17.02 11.48 0.34
CA ASP A 23 17.09 11.25 -1.11
C ASP A 23 16.14 12.21 -1.83
N ILE A 24 14.91 12.32 -1.33
CA ILE A 24 13.91 13.27 -1.84
C ILE A 24 14.47 14.69 -1.81
N SER A 25 15.09 15.11 -0.69
CA SER A 25 15.69 16.44 -0.55
C SER A 25 16.84 16.68 -1.53
N LYS A 26 17.69 15.68 -1.74
CA LYS A 26 18.83 15.78 -2.66
C LYS A 26 18.37 15.89 -4.11
N GLU A 27 17.37 15.11 -4.51
CA GLU A 27 16.90 15.08 -5.89
C GLU A 27 15.97 16.23 -6.24
N SER A 28 15.07 16.60 -5.34
CA SER A 28 14.10 17.69 -5.57
C SER A 28 14.66 19.09 -5.32
N GLY A 29 15.86 19.20 -4.72
CA GLY A 29 16.44 20.48 -4.28
C GLY A 29 15.72 21.12 -3.10
N VAL A 30 14.69 20.46 -2.54
CA VAL A 30 13.90 20.95 -1.41
C VAL A 30 14.60 20.63 -0.10
N SER A 31 14.59 21.56 0.85
CA SER A 31 15.13 21.29 2.19
C SER A 31 14.39 20.14 2.89
N LYS A 32 15.09 19.34 3.68
CA LYS A 32 14.51 18.19 4.42
C LYS A 32 13.30 18.58 5.28
N SER A 33 13.32 19.76 5.91
CA SER A 33 12.20 20.25 6.72
C SER A 33 10.97 20.55 5.87
N SER A 34 11.17 21.15 4.69
CA SER A 34 10.09 21.38 3.72
C SER A 34 9.56 20.07 3.16
N VAL A 35 10.42 19.10 2.84
CA VAL A 35 9.99 17.74 2.43
C VAL A 35 9.12 17.10 3.50
N HIS A 36 9.54 17.12 4.78
CA HIS A 36 8.72 16.60 5.87
C HIS A 36 7.34 17.26 5.96
N ARG A 37 7.28 18.59 5.80
CA ARG A 37 6.02 19.33 5.81
C ARG A 37 5.14 18.96 4.62
N ILE A 38 5.71 18.88 3.42
CA ILE A 38 5.01 18.48 2.19
C ILE A 38 4.41 17.09 2.35
N LEU A 39 5.21 16.10 2.76
CA LEU A 39 4.75 14.73 2.98
C LEU A 39 3.61 14.68 4.00
N LYS A 40 3.73 15.41 5.11
CA LYS A 40 2.66 15.50 6.12
C LYS A 40 1.38 16.15 5.59
N MET A 41 1.50 17.22 4.78
CA MET A 41 0.35 17.89 4.16
C MET A 41 -0.38 17.00 3.15
N GLN A 42 0.37 16.15 2.44
CA GLN A 42 -0.18 15.19 1.48
C GLN A 42 -0.55 13.85 2.13
N THR A 43 -0.50 13.74 3.46
CA THR A 43 -0.77 12.50 4.21
C THR A 43 0.08 11.29 3.78
N LEU A 44 1.28 11.56 3.26
CA LEU A 44 2.25 10.55 2.85
C LEU A 44 3.14 10.20 4.04
N TYR A 45 2.89 9.04 4.64
CA TYR A 45 3.66 8.52 5.76
C TYR A 45 4.64 7.46 5.29
N PRO A 46 5.82 7.33 5.93
CA PRO A 46 6.73 6.22 5.65
C PRO A 46 6.03 4.89 5.93
N TYR A 47 5.53 4.24 4.88
CA TYR A 47 4.88 2.95 4.99
C TYR A 47 5.91 1.85 4.68
N ARG A 48 6.16 0.99 5.65
CA ARG A 48 6.83 -0.29 5.41
C ARG A 48 5.74 -1.31 5.14
N PHE A 49 5.55 -1.67 3.88
CA PHE A 49 4.75 -2.85 3.57
C PHE A 49 5.53 -4.07 4.05
N SER A 50 4.99 -4.80 5.02
CA SER A 50 5.44 -6.16 5.29
C SER A 50 4.68 -7.08 4.34
N ILE A 51 5.39 -7.88 3.54
CA ILE A 51 4.76 -8.95 2.76
C ILE A 51 4.41 -10.05 3.74
N GLU A 52 3.28 -9.92 4.42
CA GLU A 52 2.75 -10.96 5.28
C GLU A 52 1.75 -11.77 4.46
N GLN A 53 2.16 -12.99 4.10
CA GLN A 53 1.52 -13.94 3.17
C GLN A 53 1.97 -13.80 1.70
N THR A 54 3.12 -14.39 1.39
CA THR A 54 3.52 -14.67 0.02
C THR A 54 2.43 -15.49 -0.68
N LEU A 55 1.99 -15.04 -1.86
CA LEU A 55 1.04 -15.76 -2.70
C LEU A 55 1.70 -17.06 -3.18
N ARG A 56 1.20 -18.21 -2.72
CA ARG A 56 1.67 -19.51 -3.21
C ARG A 56 0.98 -19.81 -4.54
N PRO A 57 1.59 -20.60 -5.43
CA PRO A 57 0.90 -21.05 -6.65
C PRO A 57 -0.45 -21.67 -6.32
N GLY A 58 -1.53 -21.19 -6.96
CA GLY A 58 -2.90 -21.66 -6.74
C GLY A 58 -3.66 -20.91 -5.63
N ASP A 59 -3.03 -20.02 -4.88
CA ASP A 59 -3.73 -19.18 -3.89
C ASP A 59 -4.67 -18.18 -4.57
N GLU A 60 -4.37 -17.75 -5.79
CA GLU A 60 -5.23 -16.87 -6.59
C GLU A 60 -6.60 -17.50 -6.84
N ILE A 61 -6.62 -18.78 -7.23
CA ILE A 61 -7.85 -19.55 -7.44
C ILE A 61 -8.55 -19.76 -6.10
N ARG A 62 -7.84 -20.25 -5.07
CA ARG A 62 -8.43 -20.52 -3.74
C ARG A 62 -9.04 -19.27 -3.10
N ARG A 63 -8.40 -18.11 -3.21
CA ARG A 63 -8.91 -16.84 -2.71
C ARG A 63 -10.18 -16.41 -3.46
N MET A 64 -10.19 -16.53 -4.79
CA MET A 64 -11.38 -16.23 -5.60
C MET A 64 -12.56 -17.15 -5.27
N HIS A 65 -12.32 -18.45 -5.11
CA HIS A 65 -13.36 -19.40 -4.69
C HIS A 65 -13.91 -19.07 -3.30
N CYS A 66 -13.04 -18.73 -2.35
CA CYS A 66 -13.44 -18.29 -1.02
C CYS A 66 -14.33 -17.05 -1.08
N CYS A 67 -13.92 -16.00 -1.81
CA CYS A 67 -14.73 -14.80 -1.99
C CYS A 67 -16.07 -15.09 -2.66
N TRP A 68 -16.07 -15.90 -3.73
CA TRP A 68 -17.30 -16.26 -4.45
C TRP A 68 -18.26 -17.06 -3.57
N TYR A 69 -17.75 -17.98 -2.76
CA TYR A 69 -18.53 -18.72 -1.78
C TYR A 69 -19.18 -17.81 -0.74
N PHE A 70 -18.46 -16.81 -0.22
CA PHE A 70 -19.03 -15.82 0.71
C PHE A 70 -20.06 -14.90 0.05
N LEU A 71 -19.89 -14.55 -1.22
CA LEU A 71 -20.84 -13.71 -1.95
C LEU A 71 -22.13 -14.46 -2.32
N THR A 72 -22.03 -15.75 -2.63
CA THR A 72 -23.15 -16.58 -3.09
C THR A 72 -23.98 -17.13 -1.94
N LEU A 73 -23.39 -17.29 -0.76
CA LEU A 73 -24.12 -17.68 0.42
C LEU A 73 -24.52 -16.45 1.23
N GLN A 74 -25.82 -16.17 1.28
CA GLN A 74 -26.43 -15.41 2.38
C GLN A 74 -26.30 -16.22 3.68
N LEU A 75 -25.08 -16.33 4.20
CA LEU A 75 -24.80 -17.16 5.37
C LEU A 75 -25.50 -16.59 6.60
N PRO A 76 -26.18 -17.42 7.41
CA PRO A 76 -26.71 -16.98 8.69
C PRO A 76 -25.61 -16.67 9.73
N ASN A 77 -24.33 -16.98 9.46
CA ASN A 77 -23.22 -16.55 10.30
C ASN A 77 -21.84 -16.71 9.59
N PRO A 78 -21.02 -15.65 9.46
CA PRO A 78 -19.72 -15.67 8.77
C PRO A 78 -18.57 -16.36 9.54
N SER A 79 -18.78 -16.79 10.79
CA SER A 79 -17.71 -17.35 11.65
C SER A 79 -17.37 -18.84 11.42
N LYS A 80 -18.05 -19.53 10.50
CA LYS A 80 -17.90 -21.01 10.33
C LYS A 80 -17.21 -21.48 9.06
N CYS A 81 -16.77 -20.58 8.17
CA CYS A 81 -16.11 -20.99 6.93
C CYS A 81 -14.60 -21.18 7.15
N ARG A 82 -14.08 -22.40 6.99
CA ARG A 82 -12.64 -22.66 7.09
C ARG A 82 -12.03 -22.73 5.70
N ILE A 83 -10.77 -22.31 5.59
CA ILE A 83 -10.00 -22.40 4.33
C ILE A 83 -9.88 -23.86 3.84
N SER A 84 -9.94 -24.84 4.76
CA SER A 84 -9.98 -26.28 4.44
C SER A 84 -11.16 -26.70 3.58
N ASP A 85 -12.25 -25.95 3.60
CA ASP A 85 -13.48 -26.28 2.89
C ASP A 85 -13.36 -26.00 1.38
N PHE A 86 -12.24 -25.39 0.95
CA PHE A 86 -11.94 -24.99 -0.43
C PHE A 86 -10.81 -25.79 -1.09
N LEU A 87 -10.32 -26.86 -0.45
CA LEU A 87 -9.32 -27.76 -1.03
C LEU A 87 -10.03 -28.97 -1.69
N LEU A 88 -10.20 -28.88 -3.02
CA LEU A 88 -10.49 -29.99 -3.92
C LEU A 88 -9.33 -30.12 -4.91
#